data_AF-A0A6L8BB46-F1
#
_entry.id   AF-A0A6L8BB46-F1
#
_cell.length_a   1.000
_cell.length_b   1.000
_cell.length_c   1.000
_cell.angle_alpha   90.00
_cell.angle_beta   90.00
_cell.angle_gamma   90.00
#
_symmetry.space_group_name_H-M   'P 1'
#
loop_
_entity.id
_entity.type
_entity.pdbx_description
1 polymer ?
#
loop_
_entity_poly.entity_id
_entity_poly.type
_entity_poly.pdbx_seq_one_letter_code
_entity_poly.pdbx_strand_id
1 'polypeptide(L)' 'MSDGSGYGRIAKRPQEDPLLTHVEFGTPMGELLRRYWQPVTLSKELTDLPRAIPNLGENLVAF' A
#
# COMPACT_ATOMS: atom_id res chain seq x y z
N MET A 1 5.21 3.25 -29.29
CA MET A 1 4.62 3.86 -28.08
C MET A 1 5.72 3.92 -27.04
N SER A 2 6.19 5.12 -26.71
CA SER A 2 7.41 5.35 -25.93
C SER A 2 7.24 4.91 -24.48
N ASP A 3 8.05 3.97 -24.02
CA ASP A 3 8.15 3.42 -22.66
C ASP A 3 8.96 4.32 -21.70
N GLY A 4 8.82 5.64 -21.85
CA GLY A 4 9.62 6.60 -21.10
C GLY A 4 9.15 6.71 -19.65
N SER A 5 10.02 6.40 -18.69
CA SER A 5 9.86 6.97 -17.35
C SER A 5 9.89 8.50 -17.45
N GLY A 6 9.15 9.19 -16.58
CA GLY A 6 9.10 10.67 -16.53
C GLY A 6 10.46 11.36 -16.32
N TYR A 7 11.54 10.60 -16.14
CA TYR A 7 12.92 11.06 -15.98
C TYR A 7 13.83 10.75 -17.18
N GLY A 8 13.26 10.37 -18.34
CA GLY A 8 14.04 10.13 -19.57
C GLY A 8 14.98 8.92 -19.50
N ARG A 9 14.79 8.03 -18.52
CA ARG A 9 15.50 6.74 -18.43
C ARG A 9 14.64 5.66 -19.06
N ILE A 10 15.24 4.83 -19.92
CA ILE A 10 14.65 3.56 -20.36
C ILE A 10 14.42 2.76 -19.08
N ALA A 11 13.17 2.64 -18.67
CA ALA A 11 12.82 2.03 -17.41
C ALA A 11 12.88 0.51 -17.56
N LYS A 12 14.08 -0.07 -17.46
CA LYS A 12 14.17 -1.49 -17.15
C LYS A 12 13.53 -1.68 -15.78
N ARG A 13 12.27 -2.13 -15.76
CA ARG A 13 11.56 -2.43 -14.51
C ARG A 13 12.36 -3.51 -13.78
N PRO A 14 12.91 -3.24 -12.58
CA PRO A 14 13.59 -4.27 -11.82
C PRO A 14 12.59 -5.35 -11.42
N GLN A 15 13.10 -6.56 -11.17
CA GLN A 15 12.31 -7.58 -10.48
C GLN A 15 11.92 -7.05 -9.10
N GLU A 16 10.77 -7.48 -8.58
CA GLU A 16 10.39 -7.15 -7.22
C GLU A 16 11.43 -7.66 -6.21
N ASP A 17 11.51 -6.97 -5.08
CA ASP A 17 12.25 -7.43 -3.90
C ASP A 17 11.24 -7.85 -2.83
N PRO A 18 10.97 -9.16 -2.65
CA PRO A 18 9.98 -9.65 -1.69
C PRO A 18 10.24 -9.20 -0.26
N LEU A 19 11.50 -8.92 0.10
CA LEU A 19 11.83 -8.38 1.42
C LEU A 19 11.18 -7.01 1.63
N LEU A 20 11.05 -6.21 0.58
CA LEU A 20 10.57 -4.82 0.63
C LEU A 20 9.11 -4.66 0.19
N THR A 21 8.62 -5.51 -0.72
CA THR A 21 7.34 -5.29 -1.40
C THR A 21 6.18 -6.12 -0.87
N HIS A 22 6.45 -7.25 -0.18
CA HIS A 22 5.39 -8.09 0.39
C HIS A 22 5.03 -7.56 1.77
N VAL A 23 3.75 -7.28 2.02
CA VAL A 23 3.27 -6.55 3.21
C VAL A 23 2.15 -7.27 3.97
N GLU A 24 1.84 -8.49 3.55
CA GLU A 24 0.89 -9.37 4.18
C GLU A 24 1.37 -9.83 5.58
N PHE A 25 0.50 -10.54 6.29
CA PHE A 25 0.84 -11.15 7.58
C PHE A 25 2.07 -12.08 7.45
N GLY A 26 3.02 -11.96 8.37
CA GLY A 26 4.21 -12.81 8.42
C GLY A 26 5.34 -12.41 7.46
N THR A 27 5.18 -11.36 6.64
CA THR A 27 6.28 -10.84 5.81
C THR A 27 7.11 -9.81 6.59
N PRO A 28 8.41 -9.66 6.29
CA PRO A 28 9.26 -8.71 7.02
C PRO A 28 8.72 -7.27 7.01
N MET A 29 8.26 -6.79 5.84
CA MET A 29 7.67 -5.45 5.75
C MET A 29 6.25 -5.38 6.29
N GLY A 30 5.45 -6.44 6.20
CA GLY A 30 4.12 -6.48 6.82
C GLY A 30 4.20 -6.35 8.34
N GLU A 31 5.15 -7.05 8.98
CA GLU A 31 5.41 -6.95 10.42
C GLU A 31 6.04 -5.62 10.83
N LEU A 32 6.85 -5.01 9.96
CA LEU A 32 7.40 -3.69 10.20
C LEU A 32 6.32 -2.62 10.15
N LEU A 33 5.49 -2.59 9.10
CA LEU A 33 4.49 -1.55 8.87
C LEU A 33 3.41 -1.52 9.95
N ARG A 34 3.06 -2.67 10.54
CA ARG A 34 2.12 -2.78 11.68
C ARG A 34 2.62 -2.11 12.96
N ARG A 35 3.92 -1.79 13.05
CA ARG A 35 4.49 -1.05 14.19
C ARG A 35 4.28 0.46 14.09
N TYR A 36 3.73 0.94 12.98
CA TYR A 36 3.55 2.36 12.69
C TYR A 36 2.10 2.67 12.30
N TRP A 37 1.70 3.90 12.56
CA TRP A 37 0.40 4.41 12.13
C TRP A 37 0.34 4.59 10.62
N GLN A 38 -0.64 3.94 9.99
CA GLN A 38 -0.91 4.09 8.57
C GLN A 38 -2.12 5.02 8.37
N PRO A 39 -2.00 6.08 7.54
CA PRO A 39 -3.17 6.84 7.12
C PRO A 39 -3.98 6.00 6.12
N VAL A 40 -5.21 5.64 6.49
CA VAL A 40 -6.05 4.70 5.69
C VAL A 40 -7.21 5.36 4.96
N THR A 41 -7.70 6.51 5.41
CA THR A 41 -8.78 7.27 4.76
C THR A 41 -8.76 8.72 5.23
N LEU A 42 -9.38 9.62 4.47
CA LEU A 42 -9.57 11.02 4.85
C LEU A 42 -10.83 11.19 5.70
N SER A 43 -10.82 12.12 6.65
CA SER A 43 -11.99 12.39 7.51
C SER A 43 -13.25 12.77 6.72
N LYS A 44 -13.11 13.46 5.58
CA LYS A 44 -14.26 13.81 4.70
C LYS A 44 -14.91 12.60 4.01
N GLU A 45 -14.23 11.46 3.99
CA GLU A 45 -14.73 10.22 3.38
C GLU A 45 -15.48 9.34 4.39
N LEU A 46 -15.34 9.63 5.69
CA LEU A 46 -16.13 9.02 6.76
C LEU A 46 -17.40 9.84 6.93
N THR A 47 -18.48 9.35 6.35
CA THR A 47 -19.81 9.97 6.37
C THR A 47 -20.79 9.09 7.15
N ASP A 48 -22.08 9.07 6.81
CA ASP A 48 -23.10 8.35 7.58
C ASP A 48 -22.96 6.82 7.55
N LEU A 49 -22.19 6.28 6.58
CA LEU A 49 -21.99 4.83 6.43
C LEU A 49 -20.53 4.45 6.74
N PRO A 50 -20.30 3.35 7.47
CA PRO A 50 -18.96 2.86 7.72
C PRO A 50 -18.28 2.44 6.41
N ARG A 51 -16.98 2.64 6.35
CA ARG A 51 -16.17 2.38 5.15
C ARG A 51 -15.33 1.12 5.30
N ALA A 52 -15.47 0.20 4.35
CA ALA A 52 -14.57 -0.93 4.23
C ALA A 52 -13.19 -0.46 3.73
N ILE A 53 -12.14 -0.87 4.44
CA ILE A 53 -10.75 -0.48 4.19
C ILE A 53 -9.88 -1.74 4.12
N PRO A 54 -9.59 -2.28 2.93
CA PRO A 54 -8.56 -3.29 2.75
C PRO A 54 -7.17 -2.66 2.98
N ASN A 55 -6.42 -3.15 3.95
CA ASN A 55 -5.07 -2.65 4.24
C ASN A 55 -4.17 -3.78 4.78
N LEU A 56 -2.90 -3.83 4.37
CA LEU A 56 -1.90 -4.82 4.81
C LEU A 56 -2.38 -6.29 4.75
N GLY A 57 -3.23 -6.64 3.78
CA GLY A 57 -3.80 -7.98 3.61
C GLY A 57 -5.02 -8.29 4.51
N GLU A 58 -5.55 -7.30 5.21
CA GLU A 58 -6.69 -7.43 6.12
C GLU A 58 -7.87 -6.57 5.65
N ASN A 59 -9.10 -6.98 5.98
CA ASN A 59 -10.31 -6.22 5.70
C ASN A 59 -10.76 -5.50 6.98
N LEU A 60 -10.57 -4.18 7.02
CA LEU A 60 -10.92 -3.33 8.15
C LEU A 60 -12.20 -2.54 7.86
N VAL A 61 -12.80 -1.97 8.92
CA VAL A 61 -13.94 -1.06 8.82
C VAL A 61 -13.65 0.19 9.64
N ALA A 62 -13.78 1.37 9.00
CA ALA A 62 -13.72 2.66 9.66
C ALA A 62 -15.13 3.25 9.80
N PHE A 63 -15.35 3.96 10.91
CA PHE A 63 -16.62 4.58 11.29
C PHE A 63 -16.47 6.09 11.36
#